data_AF-A0A7X5TF64-F1
#
_entry.id   AF-A0A7X5TF64-F1
#
_cell.length_a   1.000
_cell.length_b   1.000
_cell.length_c   1.000
_cell.angle_alpha   90.00
_cell.angle_beta   90.00
_cell.angle_gamma   90.00
#
_symmetry.space_group_name_H-M   'P 1'
#
loop_
_entity.id
_entity.type
_entity.pdbx_description
1 polymer ?
#
loop_
_entity_poly.entity_id
_entity_poly.type
_entity_poly.pdbx_seq_one_letter_code
_entity_poly.pdbx_strand_id
1 'polypeptide(L)' 'MDKKELEKKLAYLEFANDQLVTEVTYVDSLLKSIGFPEGLHSVKSVANEILDEQLLEGEECEN' A
#
# COMPACT_ATOMS: atom_id res chain seq x y z
N MET A 1 -30.69 -6.58 -1.61
CA MET A 1 -29.88 -6.38 -2.82
C MET A 1 -30.39 -7.31 -3.89
N ASP A 2 -30.90 -6.76 -4.98
CA ASP A 2 -31.29 -7.55 -6.15
C ASP A 2 -30.06 -7.87 -7.03
N LYS A 3 -30.23 -8.76 -8.01
CA LYS A 3 -29.16 -9.19 -8.92
C LYS A 3 -28.55 -8.02 -9.72
N LYS A 4 -29.35 -7.06 -10.19
CA LYS A 4 -28.87 -5.89 -10.95
C LYS A 4 -28.09 -4.94 -10.06
N GLU A 5 -28.47 -4.79 -8.79
CA GLU A 5 -27.72 -3.98 -7.83
C GLU A 5 -26.33 -4.59 -7.54
N LEU A 6 -26.27 -5.92 -7.43
CA LEU A 6 -25.01 -6.65 -7.29
C LEU A 6 -24.12 -6.52 -8.53
N GLU A 7 -24.68 -6.66 -9.73
CA GLU A 7 -23.95 -6.50 -10.99
C GLU A 7 -23.38 -5.06 -11.15
N LYS A 8 -24.17 -4.04 -10.79
CA LYS A 8 -23.69 -2.65 -10.79
C LYS A 8 -22.56 -2.42 -9.80
N LYS A 9 -22.67 -2.98 -8.59
CA LYS A 9 -21.63 -2.86 -7.57
C LYS A 9 -20.36 -3.61 -8.01
N LEU A 10 -20.51 -4.77 -8.64
CA LEU A 10 -19.39 -5.53 -9.17
C LEU A 10 -18.64 -4.73 -10.23
N ALA A 11 -19.35 -4.19 -11.23
CA ALA A 11 -18.73 -3.37 -12.29
C ALA A 11 -18.00 -2.13 -11.72
N TYR A 12 -18.55 -1.50 -10.68
CA TYR A 12 -17.88 -0.39 -10.01
C TYR A 12 -16.61 -0.84 -9.28
N LEU A 13 -16.65 -1.98 -8.59
CA LEU A 13 -15.49 -2.53 -7.88
C LEU A 13 -14.39 -2.97 -8.86
N GLU A 14 -14.76 -3.58 -9.98
CA GLU A 14 -13.82 -3.93 -11.05
C GLU A 14 -13.13 -2.68 -11.59
N PHE A 15 -13.90 -1.64 -11.93
CA PHE A 15 -13.36 -0.36 -12.37
C PHE A 15 -12.39 0.25 -11.34
N ALA A 16 -12.81 0.33 -10.07
CA ALA A 16 -11.98 0.90 -9.01
C ALA A 16 -10.70 0.08 -8.80
N ASN A 17 -10.80 -1.25 -8.85
CA ASN A 17 -9.65 -2.13 -8.71
C ASN A 17 -8.66 -1.96 -9.86
N ASP A 18 -9.12 -1.89 -11.10
CA ASP A 18 -8.25 -1.68 -12.27
C ASP A 18 -7.48 -0.36 -12.19
N GLN A 19 -8.15 0.71 -11.73
CA GLN A 19 -7.51 2.00 -11.48
C GLN A 19 -6.45 1.90 -10.38
N LEU A 20 -6.79 1.34 -9.22
CA LEU A 20 -5.87 1.20 -8.09
C LEU A 20 -4.66 0.35 -8.45
N VAL A 21 -4.85 -0.76 -9.16
CA VAL A 21 -3.74 -1.62 -9.62
C VAL A 21 -2.81 -0.85 -10.56
N THR A 22 -3.37 -0.05 -11.47
CA THR A 22 -2.59 0.77 -12.40
C THR A 22 -1.76 1.81 -11.64
N GLU A 23 -2.37 2.53 -10.70
CA GLU A 23 -1.69 3.55 -9.91
C GLU A 23 -0.59 2.96 -9.03
N VAL A 24 -0.87 1.86 -8.33
CA VAL A 24 0.10 1.16 -7.47
C VAL A 24 1.29 0.65 -8.30
N THR A 25 1.03 0.08 -9.47
CA THR A 25 2.09 -0.39 -10.38
C THR A 25 2.94 0.76 -10.89
N TYR A 26 2.31 1.90 -11.22
CA TYR A 26 3.04 3.10 -11.63
C TYR A 26 3.96 3.61 -10.53
N VAL A 27 3.46 3.73 -9.30
CA VAL A 27 4.27 4.12 -8.13
C VAL A 27 5.42 3.14 -7.89
N ASP A 28 5.17 1.83 -7.96
CA ASP A 28 6.22 0.82 -7.81
C ASP A 28 7.34 1.00 -8.86
N SER A 29 6.95 1.24 -10.12
CA SER A 29 7.91 1.48 -11.21
C SER A 29 8.71 2.76 -11.01
N LEU A 30 8.08 3.82 -10.49
CA LEU A 30 8.74 5.07 -10.18
C LEU A 30 9.76 4.90 -9.06
N LEU A 31 9.40 4.19 -7.99
CA LEU A 31 10.30 3.89 -6.87
C LEU A 31 11.54 3.10 -7.35
N LYS A 32 11.33 2.12 -8.22
CA LYS A 32 12.42 1.38 -8.86
C LYS A 32 13.35 2.29 -9.68
N SER A 33 12.78 3.27 -10.39
CA SER A 33 13.56 4.21 -11.20
C SER A 33 14.44 5.16 -10.37
N ILE A 34 14.04 5.48 -9.14
CA ILE A 34 14.76 6.42 -8.26
C ILE A 34 15.70 5.73 -7.27
N GLY A 35 15.89 4.41 -7.38
CA GLY A 35 16.88 3.66 -6.59
C GLY A 35 16.33 2.78 -5.47
N PHE A 36 15.02 2.50 -5.43
CA PHE A 36 14.43 1.49 -4.55
C PHE A 36 14.28 0.16 -5.33
N PRO A 37 15.21 -0.80 -5.22
CA PRO A 37 15.25 -1.97 -6.11
C PRO A 37 13.99 -2.84 -6.06
N GLU A 38 13.35 -2.92 -4.89
CA GLU A 38 12.09 -3.65 -4.67
C GLU A 38 10.86 -2.71 -4.67
N GLY A 39 11.03 -1.47 -5.15
CA GLY A 39 9.99 -0.46 -5.26
C GLY A 39 9.24 -0.22 -3.96
N LEU A 40 7.92 -0.42 -3.99
CA LEU A 40 7.02 -0.23 -2.85
C LEU A 40 7.37 -1.13 -1.67
N HIS A 41 7.88 -2.33 -1.92
CA HIS A 41 8.26 -3.27 -0.86
C HIS A 41 9.43 -2.72 -0.03
N SER A 42 10.48 -2.21 -0.67
CA SER A 42 11.61 -1.59 0.02
C SER A 42 11.19 -0.37 0.85
N VAL A 43 10.32 0.48 0.32
CA VAL A 43 9.80 1.64 1.07
C VAL A 43 9.00 1.19 2.30
N LYS A 44 8.18 0.14 2.15
CA LYS A 44 7.41 -0.41 3.26
C LYS A 44 8.29 -1.02 4.35
N SER A 45 9.36 -1.73 3.98
CA SER A 45 10.32 -2.28 4.96
C SER A 45 10.92 -1.16 5.81
N VAL A 46 11.46 -0.12 5.16
CA VAL A 46 12.07 1.03 5.84
C VAL A 46 11.04 1.77 6.70
N ALA A 47 9.81 1.95 6.21
CA ALA A 47 8.76 2.60 7.00
C ALA A 47 8.39 1.79 8.26
N ASN A 48 8.34 0.46 8.15
CA ASN A 48 8.10 -0.41 9.31
C ASN A 48 9.27 -0.38 10.29
N GLU A 49 10.51 -0.42 9.80
CA GLU A 49 11.71 -0.29 10.65
C GLU A 49 11.70 1.03 11.45
N ILE A 50 11.37 2.15 10.79
CA ILE A 50 11.25 3.45 11.46
C ILE A 50 10.13 3.46 12.51
N LEU A 51 9.00 2.82 12.22
CA LEU A 51 7.89 2.72 13.18
C LEU A 51 8.24 1.84 14.37
N ASP A 52 8.92 0.72 14.12
CA ASP A 52 9.38 -0.20 15.16
C ASP A 52 10.46 0.47 16.03
N GLU A 53 11.39 1.23 15.45
CA GLU A 53 12.36 2.05 16.19
C GLU A 53 11.67 3.12 17.05
N GLN A 54 10.65 3.81 16.54
CA GLN A 54 9.86 4.78 17.32
C GLN A 54 9.07 4.12 18.46
N LEU A 55 8.59 2.88 18.27
CA LEU A 55 7.91 2.13 19.31
C LEU A 55 8.89 1.67 20.40
N LEU A 56 10.10 1.23 20.01
CA LEU A 56 11.15 0.82 20.94
C LEU A 56 11.70 2.00 21.77
N GLU A 57 11.88 3.18 21.16
CA GLU A 57 12.28 4.40 21.89
C GLU A 57 11.20 4.90 22.87
N GLY A 58 9.94 4.49 22.71
CA GLY A 58 8.83 4.81 23.62
C GLY A 58 8.72 3.89 24.84
N GLU A 59 9.30 2.68 24.80
CA GLU A 59 9.21 1.69 25.88
C GLU A 59 10.39 1.75 26.87
N GLU A 60 11.46 2.49 26.57
CA GLU A 60 12.62 2.63 27.48
C GLU A 60 12.41 3.63 28.65
N CYS A 61 11.23 4.26 28.77
CA CYS A 61 10.91 5.16 29.88
C CYS A 61 10.05 4.55 31.01
N GLU A 62 9.64 3.28 30.92
CA GLU A 62 8.90 2.59 31.99
C GLU A 62 9.66 1.37 32.53
N ASN A 63 10.87 1.56 33.06
CA ASN A 63 11.47 0.66 34.07
C ASN A 63 12.38 1.40 35.04
#